data_AF-A0A7W4DGW6-F1
#
_entry.id   AF-A0A7W4DGW6-F1
#
_cell.length_a   1.000
_cell.length_b   1.000
_cell.length_c   1.000
_cell.angle_alpha   90.00
_cell.angle_beta   90.00
_cell.angle_gamma   90.00
#
_symmetry.space_group_name_H-M   'P 1'
#
loop_
_entity.id
_entity.type
_entity.pdbx_description
1 polymer ?
#
loop_
_entity_poly.entity_id
_entity_poly.type
_entity_poly.pdbx_seq_one_letter_code
_entity_poly.pdbx_strand_id
1 'polypeptide(L)'
;MSNLSQIKKNTFWLVVFQLAKMVFPFLILPVLTRRLSVEVYGDLTYVKTVMNFMQIFVDFGFMLSATKELAKINQQKTTIKKSTEKFEQVITNTLFARILLGLLGLIITILLCIFIP
;
A
#
# COMPACT_ATOMS: atom_id res chain seq x y z
N MET A 1 7.03 30.18 10.82
CA MET A 1 6.52 29.26 11.86
C MET A 1 5.07 28.86 11.59
N SER A 2 4.75 28.34 10.39
CA SER A 2 3.38 27.98 9.96
C SER A 2 3.16 26.47 9.74
N ASN A 3 4.12 25.63 10.12
CA ASN A 3 4.14 24.20 9.76
C ASN A 3 3.51 23.27 10.82
N LEU A 4 3.47 23.66 12.09
CA LEU A 4 3.02 22.74 13.15
C LEU A 4 1.52 22.44 13.06
N SER A 5 0.69 23.44 12.74
CA SER A 5 -0.75 23.26 12.55
C SER A 5 -1.07 22.39 11.34
N GLN A 6 -0.31 22.54 10.25
CA GLN A 6 -0.46 21.73 9.04
C GLN A 6 -0.04 20.28 9.28
N ILE A 7 1.10 20.05 9.95
CA ILE A 7 1.56 18.70 10.32
C ILE A 7 0.53 18.03 11.24
N LYS A 8 0.06 18.73 12.29
CA LYS A 8 -0.97 18.19 13.20
C LYS A 8 -2.24 17.80 12.45
N LYS A 9 -2.74 18.65 11.54
CA LYS A 9 -3.93 18.36 10.73
C LYS A 9 -3.69 17.14 9.82
N ASN A 10 -2.55 17.07 9.14
CA ASN A 10 -2.23 15.96 8.24
C ASN A 10 -2.06 14.64 9.01
N THR A 11 -1.33 14.65 10.13
CA THR A 11 -1.18 13.48 11.01
C THR A 11 -2.53 13.03 11.55
N PHE A 12 -3.41 13.95 11.97
CA PHE A 12 -4.76 13.61 12.41
C PHE A 12 -5.54 12.87 11.32
N TRP A 13 -5.55 13.39 10.09
CA TRP A 13 -6.22 12.71 8.97
C TRP A 13 -5.61 11.34 8.63
N LEU A 14 -4.29 11.20 8.68
CA LEU A 14 -3.62 9.92 8.49
C LEU A 14 -3.98 8.90 9.57
N VAL A 15 -4.05 9.33 10.83
CA VAL A 15 -4.47 8.47 11.96
C VAL A 15 -5.92 8.05 11.79
N VAL A 16 -6.84 8.98 11.46
CA VAL A 16 -8.24 8.65 11.19
C VAL A 16 -8.36 7.64 10.05
N PHE A 17 -7.60 7.82 8.97
CA PHE A 17 -7.57 6.88 7.85
C PHE A 17 -7.05 5.49 8.26
N GLN A 18 -6.01 5.44 9.11
CA GLN A 18 -5.47 4.18 9.62
C GLN A 18 -6.45 3.46 10.55
N LEU A 19 -7.16 4.20 11.41
CA LEU A 19 -8.23 3.66 12.24
C LEU A 19 -9.37 3.10 11.37
N ALA A 20 -9.77 3.82 10.32
CA ALA A 20 -10.78 3.34 9.38
C ALA A 20 -10.34 2.01 8.75
N LYS A 21 -9.11 1.93 8.21
CA LYS A 21 -8.53 0.69 7.66
C LYS A 21 -8.57 -0.48 8.65
N MET A 22 -8.39 -0.22 9.94
CA MET A 22 -8.44 -1.23 10.98
C MET A 22 -9.87 -1.68 11.30
N VAL A 23 -10.83 -0.74 11.39
CA VAL A 23 -12.24 -1.03 11.75
C VAL A 23 -13.01 -1.73 10.63
N PHE A 24 -12.74 -1.39 9.36
CA PHE A 24 -13.43 -2.00 8.22
C PHE A 24 -13.39 -3.55 8.23
N PRO A 25 -12.23 -4.22 8.39
CA PRO A 25 -12.15 -5.67 8.54
C PRO A 25 -13.08 -6.25 9.62
N PHE A 26 -13.23 -5.58 10.77
CA PHE A 26 -14.11 -6.05 11.85
C PHE A 26 -15.59 -5.97 11.50
N LEU A 27 -16.00 -5.00 10.66
CA LEU A 27 -17.37 -4.91 10.17
C LEU A 27 -17.64 -5.91 9.03
N ILE A 28 -16.63 -6.20 8.22
CA ILE A 28 -16.76 -7.12 7.08
C ILE A 28 -16.75 -8.58 7.53
N LEU A 29 -16.00 -8.92 8.58
CA LEU A 29 -15.91 -10.27 9.14
C LEU A 29 -17.26 -10.92 9.51
N PRO A 30 -18.19 -10.27 10.24
CA PRO A 30 -19.49 -10.85 10.56
C PRO A 30 -20.38 -11.04 9.32
N VAL A 31 -20.17 -10.25 8.27
CA VAL A 31 -20.89 -10.42 6.99
C VAL A 31 -20.37 -11.64 6.24
N LEU A 32 -19.05 -11.80 6.15
CA LEU A 32 -18.40 -12.96 5.52
C LEU A 32 -18.78 -14.25 6.23
N THR A 33 -18.67 -14.30 7.56
CA THR A 33 -18.96 -15.50 8.37
C THR A 33 -20.44 -15.89 8.41
N ARG A 34 -21.37 -14.95 8.18
CA ARG A 34 -22.81 -15.27 8.03
C ARG A 34 -23.18 -15.77 6.63
N ARG A 35 -22.43 -15.39 5.60
CA ARG A 35 -22.75 -15.71 4.20
C ARG A 35 -21.97 -16.90 3.66
N LEU A 36 -20.78 -17.17 4.20
CA LEU A 36 -19.92 -18.30 3.83
C LEU A 36 -19.93 -19.33 4.95
N SER A 37 -19.92 -20.62 4.58
CA SER A 37 -19.61 -21.69 5.53
C SER A 37 -18.19 -21.51 6.08
N VAL A 38 -17.96 -22.01 7.29
CA VAL A 38 -16.68 -21.86 8.02
C VAL A 38 -15.48 -22.33 7.19
N GLU A 39 -15.67 -23.41 6.42
CA GLU A 39 -14.65 -24.00 5.54
C GLU A 39 -14.19 -23.02 4.45
N VAL A 40 -15.12 -22.45 3.68
CA VAL A 40 -14.80 -21.52 2.59
C VAL A 40 -14.16 -20.23 3.12
N TYR A 41 -14.54 -19.79 4.32
CA TYR A 41 -13.90 -18.63 4.96
C TYR A 41 -12.44 -18.91 5.36
N GLY A 42 -12.12 -20.14 5.76
CA GLY A 42 -10.75 -20.58 6.06
C GLY A 42 -9.83 -20.43 4.84
N ASP A 43 -10.27 -20.97 3.70
CA ASP A 43 -9.50 -20.92 2.44
C ASP A 43 -9.28 -19.48 1.97
N LEU A 44 -10.33 -18.66 1.99
CA LEU A 44 -10.23 -17.25 1.62
C LEU A 44 -9.29 -16.48 2.55
N THR A 45 -9.33 -16.75 3.85
CA THR A 45 -8.46 -16.09 4.84
C THR A 45 -7.00 -16.50 4.64
N TYR A 46 -6.75 -17.77 4.31
CA TYR A 46 -5.42 -18.25 3.94
C TYR A 46 -4.88 -17.51 2.71
N VAL A 47 -5.64 -17.52 1.60
CA VAL A 47 -5.26 -16.80 0.37
C VAL A 47 -5.05 -15.30 0.63
N LYS A 48 -5.96 -14.67 1.38
CA LYS A 48 -5.87 -13.26 1.78
C LYS A 48 -4.59 -12.95 2.53
N THR A 49 -4.15 -13.86 3.41
CA THR A 49 -2.93 -13.70 4.21
C THR A 49 -1.68 -13.82 3.33
N VAL A 50 -1.63 -14.81 2.44
CA VAL A 50 -0.54 -14.96 1.46
C VAL A 50 -0.44 -13.72 0.56
N MET A 51 -1.57 -13.23 0.06
CA MET A 51 -1.62 -11.99 -0.73
C MET A 51 -1.15 -10.77 0.06
N ASN A 52 -1.46 -10.69 1.35
CA ASN A 52 -1.00 -9.59 2.20
C ASN A 52 0.52 -9.58 2.33
N PHE A 53 1.15 -10.75 2.52
CA PHE A 53 2.60 -10.87 2.52
C PHE A 53 3.22 -10.48 1.17
N MET A 54 2.62 -10.89 0.05
CA MET A 54 3.07 -10.47 -1.28
C MET A 54 2.96 -8.95 -1.47
N GLN A 55 1.89 -8.34 -0.97
CA GLN A 55 1.73 -6.90 -1.01
C GLN A 55 2.84 -6.20 -0.19
N ILE A 56 3.13 -6.68 1.02
CA ILE A 56 4.23 -6.14 1.83
C ILE A 56 5.56 -6.24 1.08
N PHE A 57 5.82 -7.38 0.42
CA PHE A 57 7.04 -7.59 -0.37
C PHE A 57 7.17 -6.60 -1.53
N VAL A 58 6.11 -6.41 -2.33
CA VAL A 58 6.11 -5.47 -3.47
C VAL A 58 6.20 -4.02 -3.02
N ASP A 59 5.59 -3.69 -1.88
CA ASP A 59 5.54 -2.32 -1.36
C ASP A 59 6.76 -1.94 -0.53
N PHE A 60 7.61 -2.93 -0.22
CA PHE A 60 8.74 -2.78 0.68
C PHE A 60 9.70 -1.68 0.21
N GLY A 61 9.99 -0.71 1.09
CA GLY A 61 10.92 0.39 0.81
C GLY A 61 10.38 1.48 -0.12
N PHE A 62 9.50 1.17 -1.08
CA PHE A 62 8.97 2.16 -2.03
C PHE A 62 8.08 3.21 -1.38
N MET A 63 7.19 2.80 -0.47
CA MET A 63 6.29 3.74 0.23
C MET A 63 7.08 4.80 1.01
N LEU A 64 8.18 4.44 1.66
CA LEU A 64 9.02 5.37 2.41
C LEU A 64 9.97 6.18 1.50
N SER A 65 10.61 5.51 0.54
CA SER A 65 11.59 6.13 -0.36
C SER A 65 10.94 7.17 -1.28
N ALA A 66 9.86 6.78 -1.98
CA ALA A 66 9.15 7.68 -2.89
C ALA A 66 8.57 8.88 -2.14
N THR A 67 7.93 8.65 -0.98
CA THR A 67 7.38 9.76 -0.16
C THR A 67 8.48 10.74 0.28
N LYS A 68 9.67 10.24 0.64
CA LYS A 68 10.82 11.08 1.00
C LYS A 68 11.31 11.93 -0.18
N GLU A 69 11.40 11.36 -1.38
CA GLU A 69 11.79 12.10 -2.58
C GLU A 69 10.75 13.15 -2.97
N LEU A 70 9.47 12.79 -2.95
CA LEU A 70 8.36 13.72 -3.20
C LEU A 70 8.35 14.88 -2.20
N ALA A 71 8.61 14.62 -0.92
CA ALA A 71 8.71 15.66 0.10
C ALA A 71 9.88 16.62 -0.16
N LYS A 72 11.03 16.12 -0.63
CA LYS A 72 12.18 16.97 -1.02
C LYS A 72 11.86 17.86 -2.21
N ILE A 73 11.19 17.31 -3.24
CA ILE A 73 10.80 18.10 -4.44
C ILE A 73 9.80 19.19 -4.02
N ASN A 74 8.83 18.88 -3.16
CA ASN A 74 7.88 19.87 -2.62
C ASN A 74 8.54 21.02 -1.84
N GLN A 75 9.65 20.78 -1.15
CA GLN A 75 10.37 21.81 -0.40
C GLN A 75 11.19 22.74 -1.32
N GLN A 76 11.62 22.25 -2.48
CA GLN A 76 12.40 23.02 -3.43
C GLN A 76 11.46 23.88 -4.28
N LYS A 77 11.32 25.18 -3.94
CA LYS A 77 10.55 26.20 -4.70
C LYS A 77 11.16 26.49 -6.10
N THR A 78 11.45 25.46 -6.89
CA THR A 78 11.79 25.63 -8.30
C THR A 78 10.50 25.85 -9.09
N THR A 79 10.60 26.57 -10.20
CA THR A 79 9.49 26.92 -11.11
C THR A 79 8.50 25.76 -11.25
N ILE A 80 7.20 26.03 -11.06
CA ILE A 80 6.12 25.03 -10.93
C ILE A 80 6.21 23.88 -11.96
N LYS A 81 6.55 24.21 -13.22
CA LYS A 81 6.75 23.22 -14.31
C LYS A 81 7.87 22.19 -14.03
N LYS A 82 9.00 22.61 -13.46
CA LYS A 82 10.15 21.72 -13.19
C LYS A 82 9.90 20.82 -11.98
N SER A 83 9.03 21.27 -11.06
CA SER A 83 8.57 20.45 -9.95
C SER A 83 7.71 19.30 -10.46
N THR A 84 6.67 19.59 -11.27
CA THR A 84 5.74 18.58 -11.78
C THR A 84 6.42 17.47 -12.59
N GLU A 85 7.41 17.80 -13.43
CA GLU A 85 8.17 16.80 -14.19
C GLU A 85 8.94 15.82 -13.27
N LYS A 86 9.57 16.33 -12.20
CA LYS A 86 10.28 15.48 -11.24
C LYS A 86 9.31 14.63 -10.41
N PHE A 87 8.15 15.16 -10.07
CA PHE A 87 7.08 14.42 -9.40
C PHE A 87 6.63 13.22 -10.23
N GLU A 88 6.34 13.45 -11.52
CA GLU A 88 5.94 12.39 -12.45
C GLU A 88 7.04 11.35 -12.63
N GLN A 89 8.29 11.78 -12.71
CA GLN A 89 9.42 10.85 -12.85
C GLN A 89 9.56 9.92 -11.64
N VAL A 90 9.48 10.45 -10.42
CA VAL A 90 9.56 9.64 -9.19
C VAL A 90 8.38 8.67 -9.13
N ILE A 91 7.15 9.14 -9.38
CA ILE A 91 5.96 8.29 -9.36
C ILE A 91 6.08 7.18 -10.42
N THR A 92 6.44 7.53 -11.65
CA THR A 92 6.56 6.57 -12.76
C THR A 92 7.64 5.53 -12.47
N ASN A 93 8.81 5.93 -11.97
CA ASN A 93 9.89 5.01 -11.62
C ASN A 93 9.48 4.05 -10.49
N THR A 94 8.80 4.58 -9.48
CA THR A 94 8.29 3.80 -8.35
C THR A 94 7.22 2.80 -8.79
N LEU A 95 6.30 3.22 -9.67
CA LEU A 95 5.26 2.36 -10.22
C LEU A 95 5.85 1.27 -11.11
N PHE A 96 6.82 1.61 -11.96
CA PHE A 96 7.49 0.64 -12.82
C PHE A 96 8.24 -0.42 -12.00
N ALA A 97 8.96 -0.01 -10.95
CA ALA A 97 9.63 -0.94 -10.04
C ALA A 97 8.63 -1.86 -9.30
N ARG A 98 7.49 -1.33 -8.84
CA ARG A 98 6.43 -2.13 -8.20
C ARG A 98 5.77 -3.10 -9.17
N ILE A 99 5.59 -2.73 -10.44
CA ILE A 99 5.08 -3.65 -11.47
C ILE A 99 6.08 -4.78 -11.70
N LEU A 100 7.38 -4.47 -11.82
CA LEU A 100 8.43 -5.47 -12.02
C LEU A 100 8.52 -6.45 -10.83
N LEU A 101 8.49 -5.93 -9.59
CA LEU A 101 8.44 -6.76 -8.39
C LEU A 101 7.12 -7.53 -8.25
N GLY A 102 6.01 -6.95 -8.70
CA GLY A 102 4.71 -7.60 -8.76
C GLY A 102 4.72 -8.81 -9.69
N LEU A 103 5.38 -8.73 -10.84
CA LEU A 103 5.59 -9.87 -11.74
C LEU A 103 6.41 -10.98 -11.07
N LEU A 104 7.45 -10.63 -10.32
CA LEU A 104 8.20 -11.61 -9.52
C LEU A 104 7.33 -12.22 -8.40
N GLY A 105 6.52 -11.41 -7.72
CA GLY A 105 5.56 -11.87 -6.72
C GLY A 105 4.50 -12.83 -7.29
N LEU A 106 4.06 -12.60 -8.53
CA LEU A 106 3.17 -13.52 -9.24
C LEU A 106 3.84 -14.87 -9.51
N ILE A 107 5.10 -14.88 -9.95
CA ILE A 107 5.86 -16.13 -10.16
C ILE A 107 5.97 -16.91 -8.83
N ILE A 108 6.32 -16.22 -7.73
CA ILE A 108 6.41 -16.83 -6.40
C ILE A 108 5.06 -17.40 -5.97
N THR A 109 3.96 -16.68 -6.21
CA THR A 109 2.60 -17.13 -5.89
C THR A 109 2.21 -18.38 -6.68
N ILE A 110 2.53 -18.44 -7.98
CA ILE A 110 2.26 -19.61 -8.82
C ILE A 110 3.04 -20.83 -8.30
N LEU A 111 4.32 -20.64 -7.94
CA LEU A 111 5.13 -21.70 -7.35
C LEU A 111 4.54 -22.22 -6.03
N LEU A 112 4.06 -21.32 -5.17
CA LEU A 112 3.38 -21.70 -3.92
C LEU A 112 2.10 -22.50 -4.18
N CYS A 113 1.33 -22.14 -5.20
CA CYS A 113 0.11 -22.85 -5.60
C CYS A 113 0.38 -24.27 -6.13
N ILE A 114 1.56 -24.50 -6.73
CA ILE A 114 1.96 -25.84 -7.20
C ILE A 114 2.43 -26.70 -6.02
N PHE A 115 3.11 -26.10 -5.03
CA PHE A 115 3.71 -26.82 -3.92
C PHE A 115 2.72 -27.09 -2.77
N ILE A 116 1.73 -26.23 -2.61
CA ILE A 116 0.67 -26.34 -1.60
C ILE A 116 -0.64 -26.61 -2.34
N PRO A 117 -1.18 -27.84 -2.28
CA PRO A 117 -2.43 -28.20 -2.94
C PRO A 117 -3.63 -27.43 -2.41
#